data_AF-A0A2V7HTP4-F1
#
_entry.id   AF-A0A2V7HTP4-F1
#
_cell.length_a   1.000
_cell.length_b   1.000
_cell.length_c   1.000
_cell.angle_alpha   90.00
_cell.angle_beta   90.00
_cell.angle_gamma   90.00
#
_symmetry.space_group_name_H-M   'P 1'
#
loop_
_entity.id
_entity.type
_entity.pdbx_description
1 polymer ?
#
loop_
_entity_poly.entity_id
_entity_poly.type
_entity_poly.pdbx_seq_one_letter_code
_entity_poly.pdbx_strand_id
1 'polypeptide(L)'
;MKSLIAAIIGLTIATAASPGTAYVAAVVTSIPVTNSADDDKRLEAALEAAIKDVVEHAIAFTPTIIRLEGVRVVGEWIYLVLLFADADGEKTMATFSSLQPAPTDPPPR
;
A
#
# COMPACT_ATOMS: atom_id res chain seq x y z
N MET A 1 2.27 -50.48 4.35
CA MET A 1 1.12 -49.55 4.31
C MET A 1 1.25 -48.36 5.27
N LYS A 2 1.75 -48.53 6.51
CA LYS A 2 1.94 -47.41 7.48
C LYS A 2 2.99 -46.37 7.08
N SER A 3 4.10 -46.75 6.44
CA SER A 3 5.13 -45.77 6.05
C SER A 3 4.74 -44.90 4.84
N LEU A 4 3.89 -45.42 3.95
CA LEU A 4 3.38 -44.67 2.81
C LEU A 4 2.44 -43.55 3.27
N ILE A 5 1.57 -43.85 4.24
CA ILE A 5 0.65 -42.87 4.85
C ILE A 5 1.44 -41.79 5.59
N ALA A 6 2.48 -42.17 6.35
CA ALA A 6 3.35 -41.20 7.02
C ALA A 6 4.11 -40.30 6.04
N ALA A 7 4.56 -40.84 4.90
CA ALA A 7 5.22 -40.06 3.85
C ALA A 7 4.27 -39.07 3.17
N ILE A 8 3.01 -39.46 2.93
CA ILE A 8 1.99 -38.57 2.34
C ILE A 8 1.63 -37.45 3.31
N ILE A 9 1.43 -37.75 4.60
CA ILE A 9 1.14 -36.74 5.63
C ILE A 9 2.31 -35.77 5.78
N GLY A 10 3.55 -36.29 5.82
CA GLY A 10 4.76 -35.47 5.88
C GLY A 10 4.93 -34.57 4.64
N LEU A 11 4.59 -35.07 3.45
CA LEU A 11 4.67 -34.33 2.20
C LEU A 11 3.62 -33.20 2.13
N THR A 12 2.41 -33.42 2.66
CA THR A 12 1.36 -32.38 2.69
C THR A 12 1.67 -31.21 3.63
N ILE A 13 2.47 -31.42 4.67
CA ILE A 13 2.85 -30.36 5.62
C ILE A 13 3.98 -29.49 5.02
N ALA A 14 4.85 -30.06 4.18
CA ALA A 14 5.97 -29.34 3.57
C ALA A 14 5.54 -28.39 2.41
N THR A 15 4.34 -28.54 1.86
CA THR A 15 3.88 -27.79 0.69
C THR A 15 2.99 -26.58 1.01
N ALA A 16 2.72 -26.29 2.29
CA ALA A 16 1.85 -25.19 2.70
C ALA A 16 2.61 -23.91 3.11
N ALA A 17 3.85 -23.73 2.63
CA ALA A 17 4.41 -22.39 2.55
C ALA A 17 3.73 -21.68 1.37
N SER A 18 2.48 -21.25 1.57
CA SER A 18 1.91 -20.20 0.71
C SER A 18 2.90 -19.04 0.80
N PRO A 19 3.47 -18.56 -0.31
CA PRO A 19 4.07 -17.24 -0.29
C PRO A 19 3.00 -16.32 0.29
N GLY A 20 3.32 -15.60 1.37
CA GLY A 20 2.49 -14.47 1.77
C GLY A 20 2.43 -13.56 0.55
N THR A 21 1.29 -13.51 -0.12
CA THR A 21 1.11 -12.64 -1.27
C THR A 21 1.15 -11.22 -0.74
N ALA A 22 2.26 -10.52 -0.98
CA ALA A 22 2.43 -9.14 -0.59
C ALA A 22 1.52 -8.26 -1.44
N TYR A 23 0.56 -7.57 -0.80
CA TYR A 23 -0.35 -6.67 -1.50
C TYR A 23 0.07 -5.22 -1.31
N VAL A 24 0.26 -4.53 -2.42
CA VAL A 24 0.51 -3.09 -2.47
C VAL A 24 -0.39 -2.47 -3.53
N ALA A 25 -1.12 -1.42 -3.17
CA ALA A 25 -2.03 -0.71 -4.06
C ALA A 25 -1.78 0.79 -4.02
N ALA A 26 -1.53 1.39 -5.19
CA ALA A 26 -1.51 2.83 -5.36
C ALA A 26 -2.90 3.31 -5.78
N VAL A 27 -3.51 4.18 -4.98
CA VAL A 27 -4.84 4.73 -5.23
C VAL A 27 -4.76 6.24 -5.27
N VAL A 28 -5.43 6.84 -6.25
CA VAL A 28 -5.60 8.29 -6.34
C VAL A 28 -7.01 8.62 -5.89
N THR A 29 -7.13 9.50 -4.90
CA THR A 29 -8.40 10.04 -4.42
C THR A 29 -8.38 11.56 -4.41
N SER A 30 -9.53 12.20 -4.24
CA SER A 30 -9.68 13.65 -4.28
C SER A 30 -10.56 14.16 -3.15
N ILE A 31 -10.17 15.28 -2.54
CA ILE A 31 -10.98 16.03 -1.57
C ILE A 31 -11.24 17.46 -2.08
N PRO A 32 -12.43 18.04 -1.88
CA PRO A 32 -12.70 19.43 -2.20
C PRO A 32 -11.82 20.40 -1.38
N VAL A 33 -11.29 21.45 -2.01
CA VAL A 33 -10.52 22.51 -1.35
C VAL A 33 -11.37 23.27 -0.32
N THR A 34 -12.69 23.33 -0.49
CA THR A 34 -13.62 23.91 0.51
C THR A 34 -13.51 23.25 1.87
N ASN A 35 -13.06 21.99 1.92
CA ASN A 35 -12.84 21.27 3.17
C ASN A 35 -11.50 21.64 3.84
N SER A 36 -10.64 22.40 3.15
CA SER A 36 -9.32 22.82 3.62
C SER A 36 -9.17 24.33 3.88
N ALA A 37 -10.13 25.13 3.43
CA ALA A 37 -9.94 26.58 3.32
C ALA A 37 -9.91 27.32 4.67
N ASP A 38 -10.65 26.85 5.68
CA ASP A 38 -10.92 27.64 6.90
C ASP A 38 -10.68 26.89 8.22
N ASP A 39 -10.40 25.58 8.20
CA ASP A 39 -10.30 24.77 9.42
C ASP A 39 -9.46 23.50 9.18
N ASP A 40 -8.31 23.40 9.83
CA ASP A 40 -7.44 22.23 9.79
C ASP A 40 -8.18 20.94 10.20
N LYS A 41 -9.17 21.05 11.11
CA LYS A 41 -9.98 19.90 11.54
C LYS A 41 -10.90 19.40 10.44
N ARG A 42 -11.37 20.29 9.57
CA ARG A 42 -12.20 19.91 8.41
C ARG A 42 -11.37 19.21 7.36
N LEU A 43 -10.12 19.64 7.18
CA LEU A 43 -9.19 18.99 6.27
C LEU A 43 -8.84 17.59 6.76
N GLU A 44 -8.50 17.45 8.03
CA GLU A 44 -8.21 16.16 8.68
C GLU A 44 -9.41 15.21 8.52
N ALA A 45 -10.62 15.65 8.86
CA ALA A 45 -11.82 14.83 8.71
C ALA A 45 -12.10 14.44 7.25
N ALA A 46 -11.86 15.34 6.28
CA ALA A 46 -12.03 15.03 4.87
C ALA A 46 -10.98 14.03 4.36
N LEU A 47 -9.74 14.13 4.84
CA LEU A 47 -8.68 13.19 4.54
C LEU A 47 -9.00 11.80 5.13
N GLU A 48 -9.40 11.73 6.40
CA GLU A 48 -9.82 10.48 7.04
C GLU A 48 -10.99 9.83 6.31
N ALA A 49 -12.00 10.62 5.93
CA ALA A 49 -13.14 10.13 5.17
C ALA A 49 -12.72 9.58 3.80
N ALA A 50 -11.83 10.26 3.08
CA ALA A 50 -11.33 9.81 1.78
C ALA A 50 -10.49 8.52 1.91
N ILE A 51 -9.65 8.42 2.94
CA ILE A 51 -8.89 7.19 3.21
C ILE A 51 -9.84 6.04 3.54
N LYS A 52 -10.82 6.28 4.42
CA LYS A 52 -11.82 5.28 4.81
C LYS A 52 -12.61 4.79 3.60
N ASP A 53 -13.04 5.70 2.73
CA ASP A 53 -13.76 5.38 1.50
C ASP A 53 -12.94 4.46 0.58
N VAL A 54 -11.65 4.75 0.41
CA VAL A 54 -10.74 3.90 -0.39
C VAL A 54 -10.58 2.52 0.24
N VAL A 55 -10.42 2.42 1.56
CA VAL A 55 -10.30 1.13 2.26
C VAL A 55 -11.59 0.32 2.15
N GLU A 56 -12.75 0.96 2.22
CA GLU A 56 -14.06 0.28 2.17
C GLU A 56 -14.46 -0.15 0.76
N HIS A 57 -14.08 0.61 -0.28
CA HIS A 57 -14.63 0.43 -1.62
C HIS A 57 -13.62 0.05 -2.71
N ALA A 58 -12.34 0.42 -2.55
CA ALA A 58 -11.34 0.26 -3.61
C ALA A 58 -10.31 -0.83 -3.34
N ILE A 59 -10.17 -1.28 -2.09
CA ILE A 59 -9.13 -2.24 -1.68
C ILE A 59 -9.79 -3.50 -1.09
N ALA A 60 -9.36 -4.67 -1.56
CA ALA A 60 -9.91 -5.97 -1.14
C ALA A 60 -9.08 -6.67 -0.03
N PHE A 61 -8.15 -5.95 0.59
CA PHE A 61 -7.30 -6.44 1.66
C PHE A 61 -7.21 -5.40 2.79
N THR A 62 -6.85 -5.85 3.99
CA THR A 62 -6.67 -4.96 5.15
C THR A 62 -5.27 -4.35 5.12
N PRO A 63 -5.12 -3.03 4.89
CA PRO A 63 -3.81 -2.39 4.93
C PRO A 63 -3.29 -2.34 6.37
N THR A 64 -1.98 -2.56 6.54
CA THR A 64 -1.26 -2.29 7.81
C THR A 64 -0.58 -0.93 7.79
N ILE A 65 -0.22 -0.44 6.60
CA ILE A 65 0.38 0.87 6.40
C ILE A 65 -0.31 1.61 5.26
N ILE A 66 -0.45 2.92 5.44
CA ILE A 66 -0.94 3.86 4.44
C ILE A 66 0.09 4.98 4.35
N ARG A 67 0.60 5.23 3.15
CA ARG A 67 1.55 6.31 2.86
C ARG A 67 0.94 7.31 1.91
N LEU A 68 1.15 8.59 2.19
CA LEU A 68 0.85 9.67 1.27
C LEU A 68 2.09 9.94 0.41
N GLU A 69 2.03 9.54 -0.86
CA GLU A 69 3.15 9.68 -1.81
C GLU A 69 3.14 11.04 -2.52
N GLY A 70 1.98 11.67 -2.61
CA GLY A 70 1.87 12.94 -3.30
C GLY A 70 0.57 13.66 -3.03
N VAL A 71 0.67 14.99 -3.04
CA VAL A 71 -0.46 15.92 -2.98
C VAL A 71 -0.35 16.89 -4.13
N ARG A 72 -1.47 17.13 -4.82
CA ARG A 72 -1.58 18.11 -5.91
C ARG A 72 -2.91 18.84 -5.78
N VAL A 73 -2.85 20.17 -5.75
CA VAL A 73 -4.06 21.00 -5.84
C VAL A 73 -4.29 21.34 -7.31
N VAL A 74 -5.47 21.02 -7.84
CA VAL A 74 -5.87 21.32 -9.22
C VAL A 74 -7.29 21.87 -9.20
N GLY A 75 -7.42 23.18 -9.49
CA GLY A 75 -8.69 23.88 -9.37
C GLY A 75 -9.22 23.85 -7.94
N GLU A 76 -10.44 23.36 -7.76
CA GLU A 76 -11.12 23.26 -6.46
C GLU A 76 -10.92 21.90 -5.77
N TRP A 77 -9.98 21.09 -6.24
CA TRP A 77 -9.75 19.73 -5.74
C TRP A 77 -8.30 19.52 -5.30
N ILE A 78 -8.12 18.82 -4.20
CA ILE A 78 -6.84 18.31 -3.72
C ILE A 78 -6.81 16.82 -4.06
N TYR A 79 -5.92 16.45 -4.97
CA TYR A 79 -5.65 15.08 -5.35
C TYR A 79 -4.55 14.50 -4.47
N LEU A 80 -4.82 13.30 -3.95
CA LEU A 80 -3.97 12.57 -3.03
C LEU A 80 -3.56 11.25 -3.69
N VAL A 81 -2.26 11.00 -3.76
CA VAL A 81 -1.72 9.70 -4.16
C VAL A 81 -1.40 8.93 -2.88
N LEU A 82 -2.20 7.90 -2.62
CA LEU A 82 -2.10 7.07 -1.44
C LEU A 82 -1.55 5.69 -1.81
N LEU A 83 -0.65 5.18 -1.00
CA LEU A 83 -0.04 3.88 -1.17
C LEU A 83 -0.39 3.01 0.04
N PHE A 84 -1.12 1.94 -0.22
CA PHE A 84 -1.60 0.99 0.78
C PHE A 84 -0.80 -0.28 0.68
N ALA A 85 -0.40 -0.84 1.82
CA ALA A 85 0.25 -2.14 1.86
C ALA A 85 -0.22 -2.96 3.06
N ASP A 86 -0.30 -4.27 2.88
CA ASP A 86 -0.45 -5.22 3.98
C ASP A 86 0.92 -5.55 4.61
N ALA A 87 0.94 -6.40 5.64
CA ALA A 87 2.14 -6.67 6.42
C ALA A 87 3.30 -7.24 5.57
N ASP A 88 2.98 -8.02 4.54
CA ASP A 88 3.98 -8.57 3.62
C ASP A 88 4.31 -7.57 2.50
N GLY A 89 3.33 -6.78 2.04
CA GLY A 89 3.49 -5.63 1.16
C GLY A 89 4.46 -4.60 1.70
N GLU A 90 4.43 -4.32 2.99
CA GLU A 90 5.36 -3.40 3.64
C GLU A 90 6.82 -3.85 3.49
N LYS A 91 7.08 -5.16 3.67
CA LYS A 91 8.42 -5.75 3.49
C LYS A 91 8.87 -5.69 2.03
N THR A 92 7.94 -5.92 1.10
CA THR A 92 8.19 -5.78 -0.33
C THR A 92 8.56 -4.35 -0.68
N MET A 93 7.84 -3.35 -0.16
CA MET A 93 8.18 -1.94 -0.37
C MET A 93 9.58 -1.60 0.14
N ALA A 94 9.95 -2.05 1.35
CA ALA A 94 11.30 -1.82 1.89
C ALA A 94 12.40 -2.45 1.02
N THR A 95 12.10 -3.59 0.40
CA THR A 95 13.01 -4.26 -0.56
C THR A 95 13.12 -3.46 -1.86
N PHE A 96 12.03 -2.95 -2.42
CA PHE A 96 12.08 -2.12 -3.62
C PHE A 96 12.85 -0.81 -3.40
N SER A 97 12.68 -0.17 -2.24
CA SER A 97 13.44 1.05 -1.91
C SER A 97 14.93 0.80 -1.77
N SER A 98 15.35 -0.38 -1.28
CA SER A 98 16.77 -0.73 -1.15
C SER A 98 17.43 -1.18 -2.46
N LEU A 99 16.62 -1.61 -3.44
CA LEU A 99 17.09 -1.97 -4.78
C LEU A 99 17.27 -0.76 -5.71
N GLN A 100 16.79 0.43 -5.33
CA GLN A 100 16.97 1.63 -6.13
C GLN A 100 18.46 2.00 -6.18
N PRO A 101 19.11 1.94 -7.36
CA PRO A 101 20.50 2.35 -7.48
C PRO A 101 20.61 3.84 -7.14
N ALA A 102 21.73 4.24 -6.51
CA ALA A 102 22.05 5.64 -6.33
C ALA A 102 21.91 6.40 -7.67
N PRO A 103 21.44 7.66 -7.68
CA PRO A 103 21.42 8.47 -8.89
C PRO A 103 22.79 8.37 -9.55
N THR A 104 22.85 7.82 -10.76
CA THR A 104 24.08 7.82 -11.54
C THR A 104 24.35 9.28 -11.86
N ASP A 105 25.36 9.87 -11.21
CA ASP A 105 25.83 11.21 -11.56
C ASP A 105 26.05 11.26 -13.08
N PRO A 106 25.51 12.27 -13.78
CA PRO A 106 25.76 12.40 -15.21
C PRO A 106 27.28 12.57 -15.43
N PRO A 107 27.85 11.96 -16.48
CA PRO A 107 29.28 12.07 -16.75
C PRO A 107 29.67 13.55 -16.91
N PRO A 108 30.85 13.96 -16.41
CA PRO A 108 31.33 15.33 -16.56
C PRO A 108 31.41 15.69 -18.05
N ARG A 109 30.85 16.85 -18.41
CA ARG A 109 30.92 17.42 -19.77
C ARG A 109 32.34 17.83 -20.12
#